data_AF-A0A520SIG0-F1
#
_entry.id   AF-A0A520SIG0-F1
#
_cell.length_a   1.000
_cell.length_b   1.000
_cell.length_c   1.000
_cell.angle_alpha   90.00
_cell.angle_beta   90.00
_cell.angle_gamma   90.00
#
_symmetry.space_group_name_H-M   'P 1'
#
loop_
_entity.id
_entity.type
_entity.pdbx_description
1 polymer ?
#
loop_
_entity_poly.entity_id
_entity_poly.type
_entity_poly.pdbx_seq_one_letter_code
_entity_poly.pdbx_strand_id
1 'polypeptide(L)'
;MIQVTPEIAAGQFFDELIRADGEARPGADSLLKFLKDLSPEVLSEKRTALEAAIKSQGISFLVYSDSMNIDRSWPLDLVPRVMQASEWRHTEAGLKQRLKALNLFLNDVYNEQAILRDGIVPTELVTDSPHYIALASGMNPLFETWAHICGSDLVRDHRGQLFVLEDNLRVPSGVSYMLENRSVMKQVYPELFRNHHILPVSQYASDLLDMLNALSPRPVDHPVIVVLTPGIYNSAY
;
A
#
# COMPACT_ATOMS: atom_id res chain seq x y z
N MET A 1 -6.53 -15.43 25.68
CA MET A 1 -6.29 -14.18 26.43
C MET A 1 -5.20 -13.42 25.71
N ILE A 2 -5.47 -12.22 25.20
CA ILE A 2 -4.45 -11.40 24.55
C ILE A 2 -3.49 -10.92 25.65
N GLN A 3 -2.24 -11.37 25.60
CA GLN A 3 -1.22 -11.03 26.60
C GLN A 3 -0.39 -9.86 26.10
N VAL A 4 -0.22 -8.84 26.94
CA VAL A 4 0.71 -7.74 26.69
C VAL A 4 2.10 -8.27 26.97
N THR A 5 3.00 -8.20 25.98
CA THR A 5 4.38 -8.64 26.20
C THR A 5 5.10 -7.66 27.14
N PRO A 6 6.14 -8.09 27.88
CA PRO A 6 6.89 -7.23 28.78
C PRO A 6 7.42 -5.96 28.10
N GLU A 7 7.79 -6.05 26.83
CA GLU A 7 8.34 -4.95 26.05
C GLU A 7 7.27 -3.89 25.72
N ILE A 8 6.04 -4.31 25.41
CA ILE A 8 4.89 -3.40 25.21
C ILE A 8 4.51 -2.77 26.55
N ALA A 9 4.46 -3.56 27.63
CA ALA A 9 4.15 -3.06 28.98
C ALA A 9 5.20 -2.05 29.47
N ALA A 10 6.47 -2.24 29.10
CA ALA A 10 7.56 -1.32 29.38
C ALA A 10 7.59 -0.09 28.43
N GLY A 11 6.67 -0.01 27.46
CA GLY A 11 6.61 1.09 26.49
C GLY A 11 7.79 1.14 25.51
N GLN A 12 8.50 0.01 25.33
CA GLN A 12 9.65 -0.08 24.43
C GLN A 12 9.23 -0.15 22.97
N PHE A 13 8.06 -0.70 22.68
CA PHE A 13 7.48 -0.79 21.34
C PHE A 13 6.08 -0.20 21.29
N PHE A 14 5.72 0.33 20.12
CA PHE A 14 4.36 0.75 19.83
C PHE A 14 3.57 -0.42 19.24
N ASP A 15 2.61 -0.95 20.00
CA ASP A 15 1.60 -1.89 19.47
C ASP A 15 0.42 -1.12 18.85
N GLU A 16 -0.13 -1.57 17.72
CA GLU A 16 -1.21 -0.86 17.01
C GLU A 16 -2.58 -0.98 17.70
N LEU A 17 -2.79 -2.00 18.52
CA LEU A 17 -4.08 -2.29 19.14
C LEU A 17 -4.10 -1.95 20.63
N ILE A 18 -2.99 -2.16 21.34
CA ILE A 18 -2.93 -2.13 22.81
C ILE A 18 -1.92 -1.07 23.29
N ARG A 19 -2.24 -0.45 24.43
CA ARG A 19 -1.40 0.50 25.14
C ARG A 19 -0.54 -0.20 26.19
N ALA A 20 0.47 0.49 26.71
CA ALA A 20 1.36 -0.05 27.75
C ALA A 20 0.61 -0.43 29.06
N ASP A 21 -0.53 0.20 29.34
CA ASP A 21 -1.41 -0.11 30.47
C ASP A 21 -2.35 -1.31 30.20
N GLY A 22 -2.28 -1.91 29.01
CA GLY A 22 -3.11 -3.04 28.59
C GLY A 22 -4.50 -2.65 28.08
N GLU A 23 -4.83 -1.36 28.06
CA GLU A 23 -6.07 -0.89 27.46
C GLU A 23 -5.97 -0.82 25.93
N ALA A 24 -7.13 -0.86 25.28
CA ALA A 24 -7.23 -0.68 23.85
C ALA A 24 -6.78 0.73 23.45
N ARG A 25 -6.13 0.84 22.28
CA ARG A 25 -5.95 2.13 21.62
C ARG A 25 -7.28 2.63 21.08
N PRO A 26 -7.48 3.96 20.98
CA PRO A 26 -8.73 4.47 20.44
C PRO A 26 -8.98 3.93 19.03
N GLY A 27 -10.20 3.46 18.78
CA GLY A 27 -10.59 2.83 17.51
C GLY A 27 -10.23 1.34 17.40
N ALA A 28 -9.47 0.78 18.33
CA ALA A 28 -9.17 -0.66 18.40
C ALA A 28 -10.09 -1.43 19.36
N ASP A 29 -10.89 -0.73 20.19
CA ASP A 29 -11.71 -1.34 21.26
C ASP A 29 -12.61 -2.47 20.76
N SER A 30 -13.37 -2.20 19.71
CA SER A 30 -14.34 -3.15 19.15
C SER A 30 -13.66 -4.33 18.45
N LEU A 31 -12.52 -4.11 17.80
CA LEU A 31 -11.70 -5.19 17.25
C LEU A 31 -11.09 -6.04 18.38
N LEU A 32 -10.52 -5.43 19.42
CA LEU A 32 -9.96 -6.16 20.54
C LEU A 32 -11.01 -6.97 21.30
N LYS A 33 -12.23 -6.43 21.45
CA LYS A 33 -13.35 -7.18 22.01
C LYS A 33 -13.71 -8.37 21.12
N PHE A 34 -13.84 -8.15 19.82
CA PHE A 34 -14.09 -9.22 18.85
C PHE A 34 -13.02 -10.32 18.94
N LEU A 35 -11.74 -9.97 18.95
CA LEU A 35 -10.63 -10.92 19.04
C LEU A 35 -10.59 -11.67 20.38
N LYS A 36 -10.99 -11.03 21.48
CA LYS A 36 -11.09 -11.68 22.81
C LYS A 36 -12.18 -12.75 22.86
N ASP A 37 -13.24 -12.58 22.08
CA ASP A 37 -14.37 -13.51 22.02
C ASP A 37 -14.09 -14.72 21.09
N LEU A 38 -13.00 -14.72 20.33
CA LEU A 38 -12.61 -15.84 19.47
C LEU A 38 -11.93 -16.94 20.31
N SER A 39 -12.61 -18.08 20.47
CA SER A 39 -12.01 -19.28 21.06
C SER A 39 -10.98 -19.91 20.10
N PRO A 40 -10.04 -20.74 20.60
CA PRO A 40 -9.11 -21.48 19.74
C PRO A 40 -9.81 -22.29 18.64
N GLU A 41 -10.97 -22.87 18.94
CA GLU A 41 -11.78 -23.64 17.99
C GLU A 41 -12.32 -22.74 16.89
N VAL A 42 -12.90 -21.59 17.25
CA VAL A 42 -13.39 -20.60 16.29
C VAL A 42 -12.24 -20.05 15.43
N LEU A 43 -11.07 -19.79 16.00
CA LEU A 43 -9.89 -19.36 15.24
C LEU A 43 -9.45 -20.42 14.23
N SER A 44 -9.49 -21.70 14.60
CA SER A 44 -9.20 -22.81 13.70
C SER A 44 -10.20 -22.85 12.55
N GLU A 45 -11.51 -22.71 12.83
CA GLU A 45 -12.54 -22.64 11.82
C GLU A 45 -12.34 -21.46 10.86
N LYS A 46 -12.01 -20.27 11.39
CA LYS A 46 -11.73 -19.08 10.58
C LYS A 46 -10.48 -19.24 9.72
N ARG A 47 -9.45 -19.94 10.20
CA ARG A 47 -8.27 -20.29 9.40
C ARG A 47 -8.62 -21.23 8.26
N THR A 48 -9.40 -22.28 8.51
CA THR A 48 -9.88 -23.17 7.44
C THR A 48 -10.75 -22.42 6.43
N ALA A 49 -11.63 -21.53 6.89
CA ALA A 49 -12.44 -20.69 6.01
C ALA A 49 -11.59 -19.73 5.16
N LEU A 50 -10.53 -19.15 5.74
CA LEU A 50 -9.56 -18.30 5.06
C LEU A 50 -8.85 -19.06 3.93
N GLU A 51 -8.32 -20.25 4.23
CA GLU A 51 -7.65 -21.11 3.24
C GLU A 51 -8.60 -21.50 2.10
N ALA A 52 -9.84 -21.86 2.43
CA ALA A 52 -10.88 -22.17 1.45
C ALA A 52 -11.23 -20.94 0.58
N ALA A 53 -11.33 -19.75 1.18
CA ALA A 53 -11.63 -18.51 0.47
C ALA A 53 -10.52 -18.15 -0.52
N ILE A 54 -9.25 -18.15 -0.07
CA ILE A 54 -8.06 -17.93 -0.93
C ILE A 54 -8.08 -18.91 -2.11
N LYS A 55 -8.28 -20.20 -1.84
CA LYS A 55 -8.32 -21.24 -2.88
C LYS A 55 -9.46 -21.02 -3.87
N SER A 56 -10.65 -20.66 -3.39
CA SER A 56 -11.83 -20.46 -4.24
C SER A 56 -11.72 -19.25 -5.17
N GLN A 57 -10.98 -18.22 -4.77
CA GLN A 57 -10.75 -17.01 -5.55
C GLN A 57 -9.59 -17.19 -6.56
N GLY A 58 -8.91 -18.34 -6.54
CA GLY A 58 -7.79 -18.62 -7.44
C GLY A 58 -6.58 -17.71 -7.17
N ILE A 59 -6.48 -17.15 -5.96
CA ILE A 59 -5.38 -16.28 -5.58
C ILE A 59 -4.18 -17.15 -5.22
N SER A 60 -3.18 -17.19 -6.09
CA SER A 60 -1.90 -17.88 -5.87
C SER A 60 -0.73 -16.90 -5.89
N PHE A 61 0.33 -17.24 -5.16
CA PHE A 61 1.60 -16.52 -5.19
C PHE A 61 2.64 -17.38 -5.91
N LEU A 62 3.20 -16.89 -7.02
CA LEU A 62 4.34 -17.51 -7.68
C LEU A 62 5.64 -17.01 -7.05
N VAL A 63 6.23 -17.78 -6.12
CA VAL A 63 7.64 -17.57 -5.72
C VAL A 63 8.51 -18.35 -6.70
N TYR A 64 9.29 -17.66 -7.52
CA TYR A 64 10.39 -18.30 -8.24
C TYR A 64 11.56 -18.50 -7.26
N SER A 65 11.63 -19.66 -6.61
CA SER A 65 12.88 -20.14 -6.02
C SER A 65 13.54 -21.10 -7.01
N ASP A 66 14.83 -20.92 -7.26
CA ASP A 66 15.63 -21.71 -8.20
C ASP A 66 15.19 -23.19 -8.22
N SER A 67 14.68 -23.61 -9.38
CA SER A 67 14.33 -24.98 -9.80
C SER A 67 12.99 -25.62 -9.43
N MET A 68 12.05 -24.98 -8.71
CA MET A 68 10.65 -25.44 -8.65
C MET A 68 9.63 -24.30 -8.48
N ASN A 69 8.61 -24.28 -9.35
CA ASN A 69 7.37 -23.49 -9.16
C ASN A 69 6.58 -24.11 -8.00
N ILE A 70 6.89 -23.71 -6.77
CA ILE A 70 6.10 -24.10 -5.61
C ILE A 70 5.04 -23.01 -5.41
N ASP A 71 3.81 -23.32 -5.79
CA ASP A 71 2.63 -22.52 -5.46
C ASP A 71 2.55 -22.44 -3.92
N ARG A 72 2.87 -21.27 -3.35
CA ARG A 72 2.76 -21.04 -1.90
C ARG A 72 1.41 -20.40 -1.61
N SER A 73 0.79 -20.87 -0.52
CA SER A 73 -0.45 -20.28 -0.01
C SER A 73 -0.27 -18.79 0.24
N TRP A 74 -1.26 -18.01 -0.18
CA TRP A 74 -1.32 -16.57 0.04
C TRP A 74 -1.25 -16.25 1.54
N PRO A 75 -0.19 -15.58 2.04
CA PRO A 75 0.03 -15.39 3.47
C PRO A 75 -0.81 -14.22 3.98
N LEU A 76 -2.05 -14.50 4.41
CA LEU A 76 -2.94 -13.52 5.03
C LEU A 76 -3.11 -13.82 6.52
N ASP A 77 -2.87 -12.81 7.36
CA ASP A 77 -3.16 -12.88 8.79
C ASP A 77 -4.63 -12.54 9.06
N LEU A 78 -5.23 -13.19 10.06
CA LEU A 78 -6.61 -12.97 10.49
C LEU A 78 -6.79 -11.70 11.32
N VAL A 79 -5.71 -11.13 11.86
CA VAL A 79 -5.74 -9.90 12.66
C VAL A 79 -5.49 -8.71 11.73
N PRO A 80 -6.51 -7.87 11.47
CA PRO A 80 -6.33 -6.71 10.61
C PRO A 80 -5.54 -5.62 11.32
N ARG A 81 -4.67 -4.93 10.57
CA ARG A 81 -4.07 -3.68 11.00
C ARG A 81 -5.11 -2.55 10.91
N VAL A 82 -5.42 -1.93 12.04
CA VAL A 82 -6.40 -0.83 12.12
C VAL A 82 -5.67 0.50 12.14
N MET A 83 -6.25 1.48 11.44
CA MET A 83 -5.82 2.87 11.49
C MET A 83 -7.07 3.76 11.64
N GLN A 84 -7.00 4.75 12.53
CA GLN A 84 -8.12 5.67 12.70
C GLN A 84 -8.29 6.54 11.46
N ALA A 85 -9.55 6.89 11.14
CA ALA A 85 -9.83 7.76 10.00
C ALA A 85 -9.20 9.15 10.13
N SER A 86 -9.07 9.68 11.34
CA SER A 86 -8.38 10.96 11.62
C SER A 86 -6.89 10.89 11.28
N GLU A 87 -6.22 9.81 11.70
CA GLU A 87 -4.83 9.54 11.37
C GLU A 87 -4.66 9.36 9.87
N TRP A 88 -5.47 8.51 9.25
CA TRP A 88 -5.40 8.28 7.81
C TRP A 88 -5.59 9.56 6.99
N ARG A 89 -6.53 10.45 7.37
CA ARG A 89 -6.71 11.74 6.67
C ARG A 89 -5.46 12.61 6.74
N HIS A 90 -4.74 12.61 7.87
CA HIS A 90 -3.48 13.34 7.98
C HIS A 90 -2.39 12.70 7.11
N THR A 91 -2.26 11.37 7.16
CA THR A 91 -1.32 10.60 6.33
C THR A 91 -1.58 10.80 4.85
N GLU A 92 -2.83 10.67 4.41
CA GLU A 92 -3.27 10.88 3.02
C GLU A 92 -2.91 12.28 2.52
N ALA A 93 -3.15 13.32 3.32
CA ALA A 93 -2.77 14.68 2.96
C ALA A 93 -1.25 14.83 2.79
N GLY A 94 -0.46 14.23 3.68
CA GLY A 94 1.00 14.20 3.59
C GLY A 94 1.51 13.44 2.35
N LEU A 95 0.92 12.30 2.04
CA LEU A 95 1.27 11.51 0.85
C LEU A 95 0.94 12.27 -0.45
N LYS A 96 -0.22 12.94 -0.52
CA LYS A 96 -0.57 13.81 -1.67
C LYS A 96 0.40 14.97 -1.83
N GLN A 97 0.78 15.62 -0.72
CA GLN A 97 1.79 16.68 -0.73
C GLN A 97 3.14 16.16 -1.24
N ARG A 98 3.59 15.00 -0.73
CA ARG A 98 4.85 14.36 -1.12
C ARG A 98 4.88 13.99 -2.59
N LEU A 99 3.83 13.35 -3.10
CA LEU A 99 3.74 12.99 -4.52
C LEU A 99 3.74 14.23 -5.43
N LYS A 100 3.09 15.32 -5.02
CA LYS A 100 3.16 16.59 -5.75
C LYS A 100 4.59 17.12 -5.80
N ALA A 101 5.30 17.12 -4.68
CA ALA A 101 6.70 17.57 -4.62
C ALA A 101 7.62 16.69 -5.49
N LEU A 102 7.43 15.36 -5.48
CA LEU A 102 8.19 14.43 -6.31
C LEU A 102 7.97 14.67 -7.80
N ASN A 103 6.73 14.92 -8.24
CA ASN A 103 6.43 15.25 -9.63
C ASN A 103 7.05 16.59 -10.05
N LEU A 104 6.98 17.62 -9.20
CA LEU A 104 7.64 18.90 -9.45
C LEU A 104 9.16 18.76 -9.52
N PHE A 105 9.75 17.94 -8.64
CA PHE A 105 11.18 17.64 -8.67
C PHE A 105 11.59 16.95 -9.97
N LEU A 106 10.86 15.93 -10.40
CA LEU A 106 11.13 15.24 -11.67
C LEU A 106 11.01 16.20 -12.86
N ASN A 107 9.97 17.04 -12.86
CA ASN A 107 9.77 18.04 -13.90
C ASN A 107 10.91 19.06 -13.95
N ASP A 108 11.36 19.55 -12.80
CA ASP A 108 12.47 20.49 -12.71
C ASP A 108 13.78 19.84 -13.18
N VAL A 109 14.12 18.65 -12.69
CA VAL A 109 15.35 17.92 -13.05
C VAL A 109 15.49 17.71 -14.55
N TYR A 110 14.40 17.38 -15.25
CA TYR A 110 14.42 17.17 -16.70
C TYR A 110 14.23 18.44 -17.53
N ASN A 111 13.94 19.58 -16.91
CA ASN A 111 13.71 20.85 -17.61
C ASN A 111 14.57 21.98 -17.01
N GLU A 112 13.99 22.78 -16.12
CA GLU A 112 14.61 24.01 -15.66
C GLU A 112 15.80 23.77 -14.74
N GLN A 113 15.94 22.66 -14.05
CA GLN A 113 17.04 22.35 -13.11
C GLN A 113 17.31 23.45 -12.08
N ALA A 114 16.26 24.15 -11.64
CA ALA A 114 16.37 25.21 -10.65
C ALA A 114 16.90 24.68 -9.31
N ILE A 115 16.40 23.53 -8.85
CA ILE A 115 16.83 22.92 -7.58
C ILE A 115 18.33 22.55 -7.56
N LEU A 116 18.89 22.26 -8.74
CA LEU A 116 20.32 21.95 -8.91
C LEU A 116 21.15 23.23 -8.98
N ARG A 117 20.71 24.23 -9.76
CA ARG A 117 21.37 25.54 -9.85
C ARG A 117 21.40 26.28 -8.51
N ASP A 118 20.34 26.14 -7.72
CA ASP A 118 20.23 26.75 -6.40
C ASP A 118 21.04 25.98 -5.34
N GLY A 119 21.63 24.83 -5.69
CA GLY A 119 22.48 24.02 -4.81
C GLY A 119 21.73 23.31 -3.68
N ILE A 120 20.39 23.22 -3.75
CA ILE A 120 19.56 22.51 -2.76
C ILE A 120 19.78 21.00 -2.88
N VAL A 121 19.85 20.49 -4.11
CA VAL A 121 20.22 19.11 -4.42
C VAL A 121 21.54 19.12 -5.20
N PRO A 122 22.58 18.41 -4.73
CA PRO A 122 23.82 18.27 -5.48
C PRO A 122 23.58 17.68 -6.88
N THR A 123 24.11 18.34 -7.91
CA THR A 123 23.92 17.96 -9.32
C THR A 123 24.36 16.52 -9.57
N GLU A 124 25.51 16.12 -9.03
CA GLU A 124 26.10 14.80 -9.18
C GLU A 124 25.21 13.68 -8.62
N LEU A 125 24.40 13.93 -7.58
CA LEU A 125 23.46 12.93 -7.07
C LEU A 125 22.35 12.60 -8.07
N VAL A 126 22.08 13.51 -8.99
CA VAL A 126 21.05 13.36 -10.01
C VAL A 126 21.67 12.89 -11.32
N THR A 127 22.62 13.65 -11.88
CA THR A 127 23.14 13.40 -13.24
C THR A 127 23.99 12.14 -13.33
N ASP A 128 24.65 11.73 -12.25
CA ASP A 128 25.50 10.54 -12.24
C ASP A 128 24.72 9.28 -11.83
N SER A 129 23.45 9.44 -11.46
CA SER A 129 22.57 8.32 -11.15
C SER A 129 22.39 7.42 -12.37
N PRO A 130 22.52 6.08 -12.23
CA PRO A 130 22.23 5.15 -13.33
C PRO A 130 20.75 5.16 -13.75
N HIS A 131 19.89 5.84 -12.98
CA HIS A 131 18.47 5.97 -13.24
C HIS A 131 18.08 7.32 -13.87
N TYR A 132 19.04 8.23 -14.05
CA TYR A 132 18.80 9.46 -14.80
C TYR A 132 18.74 9.16 -16.31
N ILE A 133 17.67 9.58 -16.96
CA ILE A 133 17.44 9.32 -18.38
C ILE A 133 17.66 10.61 -19.16
N ALA A 134 18.85 10.79 -19.72
CA ALA A 134 19.18 12.01 -20.47
C ALA A 134 18.23 12.29 -21.64
N LEU A 135 17.67 11.24 -22.25
CA LEU A 135 16.67 11.34 -23.33
C LEU A 135 15.33 11.97 -22.88
N ALA A 136 15.06 12.01 -21.57
CA ALA A 136 13.86 12.64 -21.03
C ALA A 136 13.99 14.17 -20.88
N SER A 137 15.17 14.73 -21.13
CA SER A 137 15.40 16.18 -21.05
C SER A 137 14.51 16.95 -22.02
N GLY A 138 13.82 17.98 -21.54
CA GLY A 138 12.87 18.79 -22.29
C GLY A 138 11.49 18.15 -22.50
N MET A 139 11.25 16.94 -21.97
CA MET A 139 9.92 16.33 -21.99
C MET A 139 9.00 17.01 -20.97
N ASN A 140 7.75 17.23 -21.38
CA ASN A 140 6.69 17.75 -20.52
C ASN A 140 5.46 16.83 -20.62
N PRO A 141 5.28 15.89 -19.68
CA PRO A 141 4.11 15.02 -19.68
C PRO A 141 2.82 15.81 -19.44
N LEU A 142 1.69 15.24 -19.86
CA LEU A 142 0.38 15.84 -19.62
C LEU A 142 0.15 16.02 -18.11
N PHE A 143 -0.44 17.16 -17.72
CA PHE A 143 -0.63 17.55 -16.33
C PHE A 143 0.67 17.65 -15.50
N GLU A 144 1.84 17.76 -16.16
CA GLU A 144 3.16 17.79 -15.52
C GLU A 144 3.38 16.60 -14.57
N THR A 145 2.71 15.48 -14.86
CA THR A 145 2.71 14.27 -14.02
C THR A 145 3.66 13.24 -14.60
N TRP A 146 4.76 13.01 -13.89
CA TRP A 146 5.78 12.02 -14.23
C TRP A 146 5.50 10.66 -13.58
N ALA A 147 5.08 10.67 -12.32
CA ALA A 147 4.71 9.49 -11.55
C ALA A 147 3.19 9.49 -11.29
N HIS A 148 2.46 8.78 -12.15
CA HIS A 148 1.00 8.64 -12.08
C HIS A 148 0.55 7.78 -10.89
N ILE A 149 1.38 6.81 -10.51
CA ILE A 149 1.15 5.93 -9.36
C ILE A 149 2.43 5.95 -8.53
N CYS A 150 2.27 6.11 -7.22
CA CYS A 150 3.35 6.06 -6.25
C CYS A 150 2.99 5.09 -5.13
N GLY A 151 3.88 4.14 -4.83
CA GLY A 151 3.81 3.35 -3.61
C GLY A 151 4.78 3.92 -2.57
N SER A 152 4.27 4.55 -1.51
CA SER A 152 5.11 5.02 -0.40
C SER A 152 5.10 4.02 0.75
N ASP A 153 6.28 3.55 1.14
CA ASP A 153 6.43 2.60 2.23
C ASP A 153 6.45 3.34 3.57
N LEU A 154 5.48 3.01 4.42
CA LEU A 154 5.29 3.67 5.71
C LEU A 154 5.65 2.74 6.87
N VAL A 155 6.44 3.26 7.81
CA VAL A 155 6.69 2.61 9.10
C VAL A 155 6.21 3.47 10.25
N ARG A 156 5.86 2.81 11.35
CA ARG A 156 5.53 3.45 12.61
C ARG A 156 6.66 3.20 13.60
N ASP A 157 7.16 4.25 14.23
CA ASP A 157 8.20 4.12 15.25
C ASP A 157 7.62 3.72 16.63
N HIS A 158 8.51 3.53 17.62
CA HIS A 158 8.15 3.21 19.00
C HIS A 158 7.29 4.27 19.70
N ARG A 159 7.21 5.49 19.18
CA ARG A 159 6.36 6.58 19.70
C ARG A 159 5.02 6.66 18.99
N GLY A 160 4.82 5.86 17.95
CA GLY A 160 3.61 5.86 17.16
C GLY A 160 3.63 6.84 15.99
N GLN A 161 4.77 7.44 15.67
CA GLN A 161 4.89 8.38 14.57
C GLN A 161 5.12 7.64 13.25
N LEU A 162 4.43 8.06 12.19
CA LEU A 162 4.57 7.49 10.86
C LEU A 162 5.71 8.20 10.09
N PHE A 163 6.55 7.41 9.43
CA PHE A 163 7.65 7.86 8.59
C PHE A 163 7.57 7.19 7.22
N VAL A 164 7.96 7.92 6.18
CA VAL A 164 8.19 7.35 4.85
C VAL A 164 9.61 6.78 4.81
N LEU A 165 9.75 5.50 4.49
CA LEU A 165 11.05 4.87 4.24
C LEU A 165 11.50 5.02 2.80
N GLU A 166 10.58 4.78 1.86
CA GLU A 166 10.89 4.72 0.43
C GLU A 166 9.67 5.16 -0.40
N ASP A 167 9.93 5.68 -1.60
CA ASP A 167 8.91 5.96 -2.62
C ASP A 167 9.20 5.16 -3.89
N ASN A 168 8.20 4.40 -4.31
CA ASN A 168 8.23 3.56 -5.50
C ASN A 168 7.50 4.27 -6.65
N LEU A 169 8.25 4.96 -7.50
CA LEU A 169 7.73 5.79 -8.60
C LEU A 169 7.81 5.13 -10.00
N ARG A 170 8.34 3.91 -10.07
CA ARG A 170 8.57 3.21 -11.35
C ARG A 170 7.34 2.41 -11.76
N VAL A 171 7.27 1.16 -11.30
CA VAL A 171 6.16 0.25 -11.54
C VAL A 171 5.74 -0.31 -10.18
N PRO A 172 5.11 0.50 -9.31
CA PRO A 172 4.70 0.04 -7.98
C PRO A 172 3.67 -1.08 -8.09
N SER A 173 3.82 -2.12 -7.27
CA SER A 173 2.94 -3.28 -7.21
C SER A 173 2.26 -3.36 -5.83
N GLY A 174 1.41 -4.37 -5.60
CA GLY A 174 0.81 -4.63 -4.28
C GLY A 174 -0.68 -4.33 -4.14
N VAL A 175 -1.27 -3.59 -5.08
CA VAL A 175 -2.71 -3.21 -5.01
C VAL A 175 -3.62 -4.43 -5.05
N SER A 176 -3.30 -5.45 -5.87
CA SER A 176 -4.04 -6.71 -5.88
C SER A 176 -4.10 -7.31 -4.47
N TYR A 177 -2.99 -7.27 -3.73
CA TYR A 177 -2.97 -7.76 -2.35
C TYR A 177 -3.95 -7.01 -1.46
N MET A 178 -3.98 -5.69 -1.55
CA MET A 178 -4.91 -4.86 -0.78
C MET A 178 -6.38 -5.22 -1.09
N LEU A 179 -6.73 -5.35 -2.37
CA LEU A 179 -8.09 -5.64 -2.81
C LEU A 179 -8.52 -7.06 -2.41
N GLU A 180 -7.68 -8.05 -2.66
CA GLU A 180 -7.97 -9.45 -2.34
C GLU A 180 -8.01 -9.70 -0.84
N ASN A 181 -7.06 -9.14 -0.07
CA ASN A 181 -7.11 -9.23 1.39
C ASN A 181 -8.42 -8.66 1.94
N ARG A 182 -8.92 -7.55 1.36
CA ARG A 182 -10.21 -7.00 1.76
C ARG A 182 -11.38 -7.91 1.38
N SER A 183 -11.36 -8.49 0.19
CA SER A 183 -12.39 -9.39 -0.32
C SER A 183 -12.49 -10.65 0.56
N VAL A 184 -11.36 -11.32 0.77
CA VAL A 184 -11.24 -12.51 1.61
C VAL A 184 -11.67 -12.23 3.05
N MET A 185 -11.20 -11.12 3.66
CA MET A 185 -11.60 -10.78 5.03
C MET A 185 -13.10 -10.51 5.18
N LYS A 186 -13.78 -9.98 4.15
CA LYS A 186 -15.25 -9.83 4.17
C LYS A 186 -15.99 -11.17 4.18
N GLN A 187 -15.45 -12.18 3.51
CA GLN A 187 -15.99 -13.55 3.56
C GLN A 187 -15.72 -14.22 4.90
N VAL A 188 -14.51 -14.07 5.45
CA VAL A 188 -14.08 -14.72 6.69
C VAL A 188 -14.71 -14.07 7.93
N TYR A 189 -14.82 -12.75 7.96
CA TYR A 189 -15.33 -11.98 9.11
C TYR A 189 -16.42 -10.97 8.71
N PRO A 190 -17.57 -11.40 8.14
CA PRO A 190 -18.65 -10.48 7.78
C PRO A 190 -19.15 -9.65 8.98
N GLU A 191 -19.11 -10.20 10.18
CA GLU A 191 -19.44 -9.53 11.43
C GLU A 191 -18.53 -8.33 11.74
N LEU A 192 -17.25 -8.40 11.39
CA LEU A 192 -16.33 -7.28 11.59
C LEU A 192 -16.76 -6.09 10.73
N PHE A 193 -17.12 -6.32 9.47
CA PHE A 193 -17.55 -5.28 8.53
C PHE A 193 -18.95 -4.74 8.82
N ARG A 194 -19.83 -5.53 9.46
CA ARG A 194 -21.15 -5.03 9.91
C ARG A 194 -21.03 -4.12 11.12
N ASN A 195 -20.09 -4.41 12.02
CA ASN A 195 -19.98 -3.71 13.31
C ASN A 195 -19.01 -2.51 13.27
N HIS A 196 -18.29 -2.31 12.16
CA HIS A 196 -17.30 -1.24 12.02
C HIS A 196 -17.51 -0.44 10.73
N HIS A 197 -17.29 0.87 10.82
CA HIS A 197 -17.29 1.77 9.66
C HIS A 197 -15.92 1.73 8.97
N ILE A 198 -15.67 0.67 8.22
CA ILE A 198 -14.40 0.48 7.49
C ILE A 198 -14.52 1.16 6.12
N LEU A 199 -13.58 2.06 5.80
CA LEU A 199 -13.54 2.73 4.51
C LEU A 199 -13.31 1.72 3.36
N PRO A 200 -14.05 1.83 2.25
CA PRO A 200 -13.91 0.93 1.11
C PRO A 200 -12.60 1.18 0.35
N VAL A 201 -12.06 0.13 -0.26
CA VAL A 201 -10.89 0.19 -1.15
C VAL A 201 -11.21 -0.26 -2.59
N SER A 202 -12.43 -0.74 -2.83
CA SER A 202 -12.86 -1.32 -4.11
C SER A 202 -12.89 -0.32 -5.26
N GLN A 203 -12.88 0.97 -4.96
CA GLN A 203 -12.95 2.06 -5.94
C GLN A 203 -11.62 2.25 -6.69
N TYR A 204 -10.51 1.66 -6.21
CA TYR A 204 -9.19 1.83 -6.82
C TYR A 204 -9.17 1.55 -8.32
N ALA A 205 -9.78 0.45 -8.77
CA ALA A 205 -9.68 0.03 -10.18
C ALA A 205 -10.41 1.00 -11.12
N SER A 206 -11.55 1.54 -10.69
CA SER A 206 -12.28 2.56 -11.44
C SER A 206 -11.56 3.91 -11.41
N ASP A 207 -11.00 4.32 -10.28
CA ASP A 207 -10.22 5.57 -10.20
C ASP A 207 -8.95 5.51 -11.06
N LEU A 208 -8.30 4.33 -11.11
CA LEU A 208 -7.18 4.09 -12.00
C LEU A 208 -7.58 4.19 -13.47
N LEU A 209 -8.72 3.57 -13.84
CA LEU A 209 -9.24 3.65 -15.21
C LEU A 209 -9.59 5.10 -15.60
N ASP A 210 -10.23 5.86 -14.71
CA ASP A 210 -10.57 7.26 -14.93
C ASP A 210 -9.32 8.11 -15.14
N MET A 211 -8.28 7.89 -14.31
CA MET A 211 -6.98 8.53 -14.48
C MET A 211 -6.36 8.20 -15.84
N LEU A 212 -6.33 6.92 -16.24
CA LEU A 212 -5.78 6.50 -17.53
C LEU A 212 -6.57 7.05 -18.72
N ASN A 213 -7.90 7.17 -18.60
CA ASN A 213 -8.73 7.81 -19.62
C ASN A 213 -8.38 9.28 -19.79
N ALA A 214 -8.17 10.00 -18.68
CA ALA A 214 -7.81 11.42 -18.69
C ALA A 214 -6.43 11.70 -19.33
N LEU A 215 -5.54 10.71 -19.40
CA LEU A 215 -4.23 10.83 -20.04
C LEU A 215 -4.27 10.78 -21.57
N SER A 216 -5.44 10.55 -22.19
CA SER A 216 -5.51 10.51 -23.64
C SER A 216 -5.17 11.88 -24.24
N PRO A 217 -4.22 11.98 -25.18
CA PRO A 217 -3.96 13.22 -25.91
C PRO A 217 -5.02 13.49 -26.98
N ARG A 218 -5.97 12.57 -27.17
CA ARG A 218 -7.04 12.67 -28.17
C ARG A 218 -8.36 13.00 -27.46
N PRO A 219 -9.21 13.85 -28.05
CA PRO A 219 -10.54 14.15 -27.50
C PRO A 219 -11.50 12.97 -27.78
N VAL A 220 -11.32 11.86 -27.06
CA VAL A 220 -12.17 10.67 -27.15
C VAL A 220 -12.64 10.27 -25.76
N ASP A 221 -13.91 9.90 -25.63
CA ASP A 221 -14.51 9.58 -24.32
C ASP A 221 -13.97 8.27 -23.74
N HIS A 222 -13.61 7.32 -24.61
CA HIS A 222 -13.13 5.99 -24.23
C HIS A 222 -11.88 5.62 -25.05
N PRO A 223 -10.69 6.10 -24.66
CA PRO A 223 -9.44 5.69 -25.29
C PRO A 223 -9.18 4.19 -25.08
N VAL A 224 -8.53 3.57 -26.06
CA VAL A 224 -7.99 2.21 -25.88
C VAL A 224 -6.79 2.29 -24.94
N ILE A 225 -6.94 1.73 -23.75
CA ILE A 225 -5.89 1.58 -22.75
C ILE A 225 -5.34 0.16 -22.84
N VAL A 226 -4.00 0.04 -22.80
CA VAL A 226 -3.31 -1.25 -22.85
C VAL A 226 -2.38 -1.38 -21.65
N VAL A 227 -2.28 -2.59 -21.10
CA VAL A 227 -1.29 -2.94 -20.08
C VAL A 227 -0.19 -3.73 -20.74
N LEU A 228 1.00 -3.13 -20.84
CA LEU A 228 2.18 -3.81 -21.34
C LEU A 228 2.83 -4.59 -20.20
N THR A 229 2.92 -5.90 -20.34
CA THR A 229 3.53 -6.79 -19.35
C THR A 229 4.73 -7.53 -19.95
N PRO A 230 5.80 -7.77 -19.18
CA PRO A 230 6.89 -8.67 -19.57
C PRO A 230 6.45 -10.14 -19.73
N GLY A 231 5.22 -10.48 -19.31
CA GLY A 231 4.63 -11.81 -19.47
C GLY A 231 4.76 -12.69 -18.23
N ILE A 232 4.35 -13.96 -18.38
CA ILE A 232 4.13 -14.95 -17.30
C ILE A 232 5.35 -15.24 -16.41
N TYR A 233 6.56 -14.86 -16.82
CA TYR A 233 7.79 -15.10 -16.07
C TYR A 233 8.15 -13.95 -15.12
N ASN A 234 7.30 -12.92 -15.04
CA ASN A 234 7.39 -11.87 -14.04
C ASN A 234 6.52 -12.22 -12.82
N SER A 235 7.03 -12.00 -11.62
CA SER A 235 6.33 -12.33 -10.37
C SER A 235 5.06 -11.50 -10.12
N ALA A 236 4.85 -10.42 -10.87
CA ALA A 236 3.67 -9.55 -10.79
C ALA A 236 2.75 -9.65 -12.04
N TYR A 237 2.87 -10.71 -12.85
CA TYR A 237 1.94 -11.02 -13.95
C TYR A 237 0.58 -11.48 -13.43
#